data_AF-A0AA45XTD9-F1
#
_entry.id   AF-A0AA45XTD9-F1
#
_cell.length_a   1.000
_cell.length_b   1.000
_cell.length_c   1.000
_cell.angle_alpha   90.00
_cell.angle_beta   90.00
_cell.angle_gamma   90.00
#
_symmetry.space_group_name_H-M   'P 1'
#
loop_
_entity.id
_entity.type
_entity.pdbx_description
1 polymer ?
#
loop_
_entity_poly.entity_id
_entity_poly.type
_entity_poly.pdbx_seq_one_letter_code
_entity_poly.pdbx_strand_id
1 'polypeptide(L)'
;MSAWQQRQQLQQAITRQPGDFVAWVMLADLELEAGDIAAGEQAARRALQLRPNHPEALARLGRVAWMAGAHADAATLLGQASALAPEHPGIALWLGHALEDANDAEGASAAYRRAHALMPDEPYIAAQRLAWQRRLCDWQDVDALATQVRGALVSGQGVVEPFAFLSEDASAAEQLACARARAAAVAGSVRPLPPVKLRERGPLRVGFLSNGFGAHPTGLLTVALLEHMSQDPALHLHLFALNAEDGSRIRQRLQTATRLHDVAGLRHADTAARIRAQGIDLLFDLRGWGGGGTPEVLAMRPAPLQLNWLAYPGTSGAPWLDAVIADHFTLPPSLEAHYSERVLRLPRAFQPSDNTRVLEPAPDRAACGLPAQGTVFCCFNNSYKLNPRSMGRAFAVLQAVPGSVLWLLSGPGQADARLRAAAQAAGLDPARLVFMAKLPHPQYLARYQLADLFLDTNPYNAHTTASDALWAGCPVLTCPGTTFAARVAGSLNHQLGLEHMNVADDAAFVATASALGNDPAALAAVRAELAQARERSGLFDMEAFARELSALLQQLAREQGWQGLDTP
;
A
#
# COMPACT_ATOMS: atom_id res chain seq x y z
N MET A 1 24.75 -19.94 -15.03
CA MET A 1 25.61 -18.93 -15.67
C MET A 1 25.21 -17.58 -15.09
N SER A 2 26.14 -16.75 -14.65
CA SER A 2 25.76 -15.43 -14.10
C SER A 2 25.24 -14.51 -15.20
N ALA A 3 24.40 -13.53 -14.87
CA ALA A 3 23.91 -12.53 -15.81
C ALA A 3 25.07 -11.80 -16.53
N TRP A 4 26.18 -11.56 -15.82
CA TRP A 4 27.40 -10.99 -16.42
C TRP A 4 28.02 -11.90 -17.49
N GLN A 5 28.09 -13.22 -17.23
CA GLN A 5 28.59 -14.18 -18.21
C GLN A 5 27.68 -14.26 -19.44
N GLN A 6 26.35 -14.25 -19.24
CA GLN A 6 25.39 -14.18 -20.34
C GLN A 6 25.56 -12.93 -21.18
N ARG A 7 25.72 -11.76 -20.53
CA ARG A 7 25.95 -10.47 -21.21
C ARG A 7 27.20 -10.52 -22.08
N GLN A 8 28.31 -11.01 -21.53
CA GLN A 8 29.58 -11.15 -22.26
C GLN A 8 29.44 -12.09 -23.46
N GLN A 9 28.73 -13.21 -23.31
CA GLN A 9 28.50 -14.13 -24.41
C GLN A 9 27.65 -13.51 -25.53
N LEU A 10 26.56 -12.81 -25.18
CA LEU A 10 25.71 -12.11 -26.15
C LEU A 10 26.50 -11.02 -26.89
N GLN A 11 27.31 -10.23 -26.18
CA GLN A 11 28.17 -9.21 -26.79
C GLN A 11 29.20 -9.83 -27.75
N GLN A 12 29.80 -10.95 -27.39
CA GLN A 12 30.72 -11.68 -28.27
C GLN A 12 30.02 -12.28 -29.49
N ALA A 13 28.81 -12.83 -29.32
CA ALA A 13 27.99 -13.34 -30.41
C ALA A 13 27.64 -12.23 -31.41
N ILE A 14 27.19 -11.08 -30.90
CA ILE A 14 26.88 -9.88 -31.70
C ILE A 14 28.13 -9.36 -32.42
N THR A 15 29.31 -9.38 -31.77
CA THR A 15 30.56 -8.96 -32.41
C THR A 15 30.92 -9.88 -33.59
N ARG A 16 30.72 -11.19 -33.44
CA ARG A 16 30.96 -12.17 -34.50
C ARG A 16 29.92 -12.09 -35.62
N GLN A 17 28.67 -11.82 -35.27
CA GLN A 17 27.55 -11.75 -36.20
C GLN A 17 26.63 -10.55 -35.87
N PRO A 18 26.96 -9.34 -36.35
CA PRO A 18 26.20 -8.13 -36.03
C PRO A 18 24.74 -8.12 -36.53
N GLY A 19 24.40 -9.05 -37.41
CA GLY A 19 23.04 -9.29 -37.94
C GLY A 19 22.23 -10.34 -37.18
N ASP A 20 22.74 -10.89 -36.07
CA ASP A 20 21.99 -11.84 -35.24
C ASP A 20 20.87 -11.14 -34.47
N PHE A 21 19.66 -11.18 -35.05
CA PHE A 21 18.46 -10.60 -34.46
C PHE A 21 18.17 -11.13 -33.04
N VAL A 22 18.32 -12.44 -32.80
CA VAL A 22 17.96 -13.05 -31.52
C VAL A 22 18.91 -12.59 -30.43
N ALA A 23 20.21 -12.53 -30.73
CA ALA A 23 21.21 -12.04 -29.79
C ALA A 23 20.94 -10.58 -29.37
N TRP A 24 20.49 -9.71 -30.29
CA TRP A 24 20.10 -8.34 -29.95
C TRP A 24 18.85 -8.27 -29.07
N VAL A 25 17.83 -9.09 -29.33
CA VAL A 25 16.63 -9.16 -28.47
C VAL A 25 16.98 -9.63 -27.06
N MET A 26 17.78 -10.70 -26.94
CA MET A 26 18.22 -11.23 -25.65
C MET A 26 19.12 -10.24 -24.90
N LEU A 27 19.99 -9.51 -25.61
CA LEU A 27 20.79 -8.46 -25.01
C LEU A 27 19.90 -7.35 -24.46
N ALA A 28 18.91 -6.88 -25.23
CA ALA A 28 17.98 -5.86 -24.77
C ALA A 28 17.27 -6.27 -23.47
N ASP A 29 16.79 -7.51 -23.41
CA ASP A 29 16.12 -8.06 -22.22
C ASP A 29 17.03 -8.03 -20.99
N LEU A 30 18.26 -8.51 -21.14
CA LEU A 30 19.24 -8.58 -20.06
C LEU A 30 19.69 -7.20 -19.56
N GLU A 31 19.83 -6.22 -20.45
CA GLU A 31 20.14 -4.84 -20.07
C GLU A 31 18.98 -4.17 -19.32
N LEU A 32 17.73 -4.44 -19.75
CA LEU A 32 16.54 -3.95 -19.06
C LEU A 32 16.38 -4.60 -17.67
N GLU A 33 16.63 -5.90 -17.54
CA GLU A 33 16.67 -6.58 -16.24
C GLU A 33 17.75 -6.01 -15.31
N ALA A 34 18.87 -5.57 -15.86
CA ALA A 34 19.94 -4.89 -15.12
C ALA A 34 19.61 -3.41 -14.80
N GLY A 35 18.50 -2.87 -15.32
CA GLY A 35 18.09 -1.47 -15.15
C GLY A 35 18.81 -0.48 -16.06
N ASP A 36 19.58 -0.93 -17.05
CA ASP A 36 20.25 -0.07 -18.03
C ASP A 36 19.31 0.20 -19.22
N ILE A 37 18.39 1.16 -19.01
CA ILE A 37 17.36 1.53 -19.99
C ILE A 37 18.00 1.96 -21.32
N ALA A 38 19.11 2.71 -21.27
CA ALA A 38 19.77 3.23 -22.46
C ALA A 38 20.42 2.11 -23.30
N ALA A 39 21.13 1.17 -22.65
CA ALA A 39 21.69 0.01 -23.35
C ALA A 39 20.59 -0.91 -23.90
N GLY A 40 19.53 -1.13 -23.11
CA GLY A 40 18.36 -1.89 -23.54
C GLY A 40 17.67 -1.27 -24.77
N GLU A 41 17.52 0.05 -24.80
CA GLU A 41 16.96 0.77 -25.93
C GLU A 41 17.82 0.62 -27.19
N GLN A 42 19.14 0.80 -27.09
CA GLN A 42 20.05 0.66 -28.22
C GLN A 42 19.96 -0.74 -28.83
N ALA A 43 19.99 -1.78 -28.00
CA ALA A 43 19.87 -3.16 -28.44
C ALA A 43 18.49 -3.45 -29.10
N ALA A 44 17.40 -2.97 -28.48
CA ALA A 44 16.05 -3.15 -29.02
C ALA A 44 15.84 -2.41 -30.36
N ARG A 45 16.35 -1.17 -30.49
CA ARG A 45 16.33 -0.42 -31.75
C ARG A 45 17.13 -1.15 -32.83
N ARG A 46 18.28 -1.73 -32.47
CA ARG A 46 19.08 -2.52 -33.42
C ARG A 46 18.36 -3.78 -33.88
N ALA A 47 17.70 -4.51 -32.98
CA ALA A 47 16.86 -5.65 -33.34
C ALA A 47 15.74 -5.25 -34.31
N LEU A 48 15.07 -4.11 -34.06
CA LEU A 48 14.01 -3.59 -34.92
C LEU A 48 14.53 -3.16 -36.31
N GLN A 49 15.74 -2.61 -36.40
CA GLN A 49 16.37 -2.31 -37.70
C GLN A 49 16.65 -3.56 -38.53
N LEU A 50 17.05 -4.66 -37.89
CA LEU A 50 17.30 -5.95 -38.56
C LEU A 50 16.00 -6.61 -39.03
N ARG A 51 14.92 -6.47 -38.25
CA ARG A 51 13.59 -6.97 -38.58
C ARG A 51 12.52 -5.93 -38.24
N PRO A 52 12.14 -5.07 -39.19
CA PRO A 52 11.08 -4.09 -38.99
C PRO A 52 9.77 -4.77 -38.58
N ASN A 53 9.02 -4.14 -37.67
CA ASN A 53 7.74 -4.63 -37.14
C ASN A 53 7.80 -6.03 -36.50
N HIS A 54 8.95 -6.47 -35.99
CA HIS A 54 9.01 -7.73 -35.26
C HIS A 54 8.42 -7.56 -33.85
N PRO A 55 7.45 -8.40 -33.42
CA PRO A 55 6.75 -8.24 -32.14
C PRO A 55 7.69 -8.23 -30.95
N GLU A 56 8.69 -9.12 -30.95
CA GLU A 56 9.67 -9.19 -29.85
C GLU A 56 10.53 -7.91 -29.70
N ALA A 57 10.93 -7.28 -30.80
CA ALA A 57 11.71 -6.04 -30.73
C ALA A 57 10.83 -4.85 -30.29
N LEU A 58 9.60 -4.78 -30.81
CA LEU A 58 8.60 -3.79 -30.39
C LEU A 58 8.25 -3.91 -28.91
N ALA A 59 8.06 -5.13 -28.41
CA ALA A 59 7.78 -5.36 -26.99
C ALA A 59 8.91 -4.88 -26.08
N ARG A 60 10.18 -5.07 -26.48
CA ARG A 60 11.35 -4.59 -25.73
C ARG A 60 11.43 -3.06 -25.74
N LEU A 61 11.13 -2.40 -26.87
CA LEU A 61 11.00 -0.94 -26.90
C LEU A 61 9.82 -0.43 -26.06
N GLY A 62 8.72 -1.17 -26.02
CA GLY A 62 7.61 -0.86 -25.12
C GLY A 62 8.02 -0.96 -23.65
N ARG A 63 8.80 -1.98 -23.27
CA ARG A 63 9.40 -2.08 -21.92
C ARG A 63 10.36 -0.94 -21.62
N VAL A 64 11.20 -0.52 -22.58
CA VAL A 64 12.06 0.67 -22.45
C VAL A 64 11.22 1.89 -22.11
N ALA A 65 10.19 2.17 -22.91
CA ALA A 65 9.29 3.31 -22.70
C ALA A 65 8.60 3.23 -21.33
N TRP A 66 8.16 2.04 -20.94
CA TRP A 66 7.52 1.79 -19.65
C TRP A 66 8.46 2.10 -18.47
N MET A 67 9.68 1.56 -18.50
CA MET A 67 10.70 1.81 -17.47
C MET A 67 11.16 3.27 -17.43
N ALA A 68 11.10 3.98 -18.55
CA ALA A 68 11.38 5.41 -18.65
C ALA A 68 10.21 6.30 -18.18
N GLY A 69 9.07 5.73 -17.80
CA GLY A 69 7.87 6.48 -17.39
C GLY A 69 7.01 7.01 -18.55
N ALA A 70 7.36 6.68 -19.80
CA ALA A 70 6.59 7.03 -21.00
C ALA A 70 5.43 6.03 -21.22
N HIS A 71 4.49 6.00 -20.26
CA HIS A 71 3.47 4.94 -20.18
C HIS A 71 2.54 4.87 -21.41
N ALA A 72 2.16 6.02 -22.00
CA ALA A 72 1.33 6.06 -23.20
C ALA A 72 2.05 5.48 -24.44
N ASP A 73 3.34 5.79 -24.60
CA ASP A 73 4.17 5.24 -25.67
C ASP A 73 4.39 3.73 -25.46
N ALA A 74 4.60 3.31 -24.21
CA ALA A 74 4.71 1.91 -23.85
C ALA A 74 3.45 1.11 -24.23
N ALA A 75 2.26 1.62 -23.86
CA ALA A 75 0.98 1.01 -24.20
C ALA A 75 0.79 0.91 -25.73
N THR A 76 1.20 1.95 -26.47
CA THR A 76 1.14 1.96 -27.95
C THR A 76 2.04 0.88 -28.55
N LEU A 77 3.32 0.83 -28.15
CA LEU A 77 4.31 -0.12 -28.68
C LEU A 77 3.95 -1.58 -28.31
N LEU A 78 3.53 -1.81 -27.07
CA LEU A 78 3.09 -3.13 -26.62
C LEU A 78 1.77 -3.53 -27.25
N GLY A 79 0.88 -2.57 -27.54
CA GLY A 79 -0.36 -2.81 -28.28
C GLY A 79 -0.07 -3.29 -29.71
N GLN A 80 0.88 -2.64 -30.40
CA GLN A 80 1.34 -3.08 -31.72
C GLN A 80 1.97 -4.47 -31.67
N ALA A 81 2.88 -4.72 -30.72
CA ALA A 81 3.50 -6.03 -30.53
C ALA A 81 2.44 -7.12 -30.26
N SER A 82 1.45 -6.82 -29.43
CA SER A 82 0.35 -7.71 -29.07
C SER A 82 -0.59 -8.02 -30.24
N ALA A 83 -0.80 -7.06 -31.15
CA ALA A 83 -1.58 -7.27 -32.38
C ALA A 83 -0.84 -8.17 -33.38
N LEU A 84 0.49 -8.07 -33.45
CA LEU A 84 1.33 -8.88 -34.33
C LEU A 84 1.58 -10.29 -33.78
N ALA A 85 1.48 -10.48 -32.46
CA ALA A 85 1.65 -11.77 -31.78
C ALA A 85 0.53 -11.99 -30.73
N PRO A 86 -0.72 -12.27 -31.17
CA PRO A 86 -1.86 -12.43 -30.27
C PRO A 86 -1.69 -13.57 -29.26
N GLU A 87 -1.00 -14.63 -29.65
CA GLU A 87 -0.80 -15.82 -28.81
C GLU A 87 0.41 -15.75 -27.87
N HIS A 88 1.09 -14.59 -27.77
CA HIS A 88 2.26 -14.45 -26.91
C HIS A 88 1.87 -13.96 -25.49
N PRO A 89 1.98 -14.79 -24.45
CA PRO A 89 1.53 -14.44 -23.10
C PRO A 89 2.36 -13.34 -22.44
N GLY A 90 3.69 -13.36 -22.59
CA GLY A 90 4.58 -12.34 -22.03
C GLY A 90 4.30 -10.92 -22.56
N ILE A 91 4.05 -10.78 -23.87
CA ILE A 91 3.65 -9.51 -24.48
C ILE A 91 2.28 -9.05 -23.95
N ALA A 92 1.30 -9.95 -23.81
CA ALA A 92 0.00 -9.61 -23.23
C ALA A 92 0.12 -9.14 -21.77
N LEU A 93 0.97 -9.79 -20.97
CA LEU A 93 1.27 -9.41 -19.60
C LEU A 93 1.92 -8.02 -19.52
N TRP A 94 2.96 -7.77 -20.31
CA TRP A 94 3.62 -6.46 -20.34
C TRP A 94 2.69 -5.35 -20.85
N LEU A 95 1.82 -5.65 -21.82
CA LEU A 95 0.76 -4.73 -22.23
C LEU A 95 -0.18 -4.39 -21.06
N GLY A 96 -0.54 -5.37 -20.23
CA GLY A 96 -1.33 -5.15 -19.02
C GLY A 96 -0.69 -4.14 -18.08
N HIS A 97 0.60 -4.31 -17.75
CA HIS A 97 1.33 -3.36 -16.91
C HIS A 97 1.40 -1.96 -17.53
N ALA A 98 1.66 -1.86 -18.84
CA ALA A 98 1.74 -0.56 -19.51
C ALA A 98 0.39 0.16 -19.56
N LEU A 99 -0.72 -0.57 -19.74
CA LEU A 99 -2.07 -0.01 -19.72
C LEU A 99 -2.50 0.42 -18.32
N GLU A 100 -2.11 -0.35 -17.29
CA GLU A 100 -2.32 0.02 -15.89
C GLU A 100 -1.70 1.39 -15.58
N ASP A 101 -0.41 1.58 -15.91
CA ASP A 101 0.28 2.84 -15.65
C ASP A 101 -0.15 3.98 -16.60
N ALA A 102 -0.69 3.65 -17.78
CA ALA A 102 -1.32 4.61 -18.68
C ALA A 102 -2.75 5.00 -18.25
N ASN A 103 -3.26 4.47 -17.12
CA ASN A 103 -4.62 4.64 -16.61
C ASN A 103 -5.74 4.09 -17.52
N ASP A 104 -5.43 3.17 -18.45
CA ASP A 104 -6.44 2.40 -19.18
C ASP A 104 -6.83 1.14 -18.41
N ALA A 105 -7.72 1.33 -17.44
CA ALA A 105 -8.02 0.31 -16.47
C ALA A 105 -8.72 -0.93 -17.04
N GLU A 106 -9.63 -0.76 -17.99
CA GLU A 106 -10.35 -1.86 -18.62
C GLU A 106 -9.49 -2.56 -19.68
N GLY A 107 -8.65 -1.80 -20.40
CA GLY A 107 -7.64 -2.37 -21.31
C GLY A 107 -6.65 -3.27 -20.58
N ALA A 108 -6.13 -2.83 -19.43
CA ALA A 108 -5.25 -3.63 -18.59
C ALA A 108 -5.91 -4.94 -18.14
N SER A 109 -7.17 -4.88 -17.72
CA SER A 109 -7.96 -6.05 -17.33
C SER A 109 -8.10 -7.07 -18.47
N ALA A 110 -8.40 -6.59 -19.68
CA ALA A 110 -8.49 -7.44 -20.86
C ALA A 110 -7.14 -8.10 -21.20
N ALA A 111 -6.04 -7.35 -21.07
CA ALA A 111 -4.69 -7.85 -21.32
C ALA A 111 -4.27 -8.94 -20.30
N TYR A 112 -4.50 -8.72 -19.00
CA TYR A 112 -4.24 -9.73 -17.97
C TYR A 112 -5.11 -10.98 -18.13
N ARG A 113 -6.39 -10.82 -18.49
CA ARG A 113 -7.29 -11.95 -18.79
C ARG A 113 -6.76 -12.79 -19.95
N ARG A 114 -6.29 -12.15 -21.02
CA ARG A 114 -5.69 -12.84 -22.17
C ARG A 114 -4.37 -13.52 -21.80
N ALA A 115 -3.48 -12.84 -21.07
CA ALA A 115 -2.23 -13.43 -20.60
C ALA A 115 -2.48 -14.70 -19.78
N HIS A 116 -3.47 -14.68 -18.89
CA HIS A 116 -3.85 -15.84 -18.09
C HIS A 116 -4.51 -16.94 -18.92
N ALA A 117 -5.34 -16.60 -19.91
CA ALA A 117 -5.92 -17.61 -20.81
C ALA A 117 -4.85 -18.36 -21.62
N LEU A 118 -3.76 -17.68 -21.99
CA LEU A 118 -2.63 -18.27 -22.70
C LEU A 118 -1.70 -19.10 -21.79
N MET A 119 -1.61 -18.77 -20.51
CA MET A 119 -0.83 -19.51 -19.51
C MET A 119 -1.62 -19.61 -18.19
N PRO A 120 -2.62 -20.51 -18.11
CA PRO A 120 -3.54 -20.58 -16.98
C PRO A 120 -2.85 -21.04 -15.69
N ASP A 121 -1.80 -21.85 -15.80
CA ASP A 121 -1.08 -22.40 -14.64
C ASP A 121 0.00 -21.46 -14.10
N GLU A 122 0.28 -20.33 -14.77
CA GLU A 122 1.36 -19.41 -14.38
C GLU A 122 0.94 -18.52 -13.19
N PRO A 123 1.49 -18.73 -11.97
CA PRO A 123 0.93 -18.11 -10.78
C PRO A 123 1.14 -16.60 -10.70
N TYR A 124 2.22 -16.09 -11.30
CA TYR A 124 2.47 -14.64 -11.37
C TYR A 124 1.34 -13.93 -12.13
N ILE A 125 0.92 -14.50 -13.27
CA ILE A 125 -0.14 -13.92 -14.09
C ILE A 125 -1.49 -14.01 -13.38
N ALA A 126 -1.76 -15.14 -12.71
CA ALA A 126 -2.97 -15.30 -11.90
C ALA A 126 -3.04 -14.25 -10.77
N ALA A 127 -1.93 -13.99 -10.08
CA ALA A 127 -1.84 -12.99 -9.02
C ALA A 127 -2.08 -11.56 -9.54
N GLN A 128 -1.48 -11.19 -10.68
CA GLN A 128 -1.70 -9.87 -11.30
C GLN A 128 -3.16 -9.69 -11.75
N ARG A 129 -3.73 -10.71 -12.40
CA ARG A 129 -5.15 -10.71 -12.79
C ARG A 129 -6.06 -10.54 -11.58
N LEU A 130 -5.86 -11.32 -10.51
CA LEU A 130 -6.66 -11.26 -9.30
C LEU A 130 -6.58 -9.88 -8.64
N ALA A 131 -5.37 -9.35 -8.46
CA ALA A 131 -5.16 -8.03 -7.87
C ALA A 131 -5.87 -6.93 -8.67
N TRP A 132 -5.78 -7.00 -10.00
CA TRP A 132 -6.45 -6.04 -10.88
C TRP A 132 -7.97 -6.16 -10.86
N GLN A 133 -8.51 -7.40 -10.87
CA GLN A 133 -9.93 -7.66 -10.74
C GLN A 133 -10.52 -7.11 -9.43
N ARG A 134 -9.80 -7.28 -8.31
CA ARG A 134 -10.20 -6.66 -7.03
C ARG A 134 -10.24 -5.14 -7.11
N ARG A 135 -9.25 -4.50 -7.74
CA ARG A 135 -9.25 -3.04 -7.95
C ARG A 135 -10.44 -2.55 -8.79
N LEU A 136 -10.88 -3.34 -9.77
CA LEU A 136 -12.01 -3.01 -10.62
C LEU A 136 -13.38 -3.43 -10.06
N CYS A 137 -13.41 -4.02 -8.86
CA CYS A 137 -14.60 -4.70 -8.32
C CYS A 137 -15.20 -5.70 -9.33
N ASP A 138 -14.35 -6.34 -10.14
CA ASP A 138 -14.72 -7.46 -11.01
C ASP A 138 -14.59 -8.75 -10.21
N TRP A 139 -15.71 -9.29 -9.76
CA TRP A 139 -15.73 -10.49 -8.92
C TRP A 139 -15.94 -11.78 -9.73
N GLN A 140 -15.74 -11.75 -11.04
CA GLN A 140 -15.79 -12.95 -11.87
C GLN A 140 -14.59 -13.87 -11.58
N ASP A 141 -14.87 -15.11 -11.22
CA ASP A 141 -13.91 -16.19 -10.94
C ASP A 141 -12.87 -15.89 -9.84
N VAL A 142 -13.11 -14.87 -9.00
CA VAL A 142 -12.13 -14.43 -7.99
C VAL A 142 -11.80 -15.48 -6.95
N ASP A 143 -12.74 -16.37 -6.61
CA ASP A 143 -12.51 -17.46 -5.65
C ASP A 143 -11.57 -18.53 -6.23
N ALA A 144 -11.71 -18.84 -7.52
CA ALA A 144 -10.84 -19.78 -8.22
C ALA A 144 -9.41 -19.23 -8.33
N LEU A 145 -9.28 -17.96 -8.72
CA LEU A 145 -8.00 -17.26 -8.77
C LEU A 145 -7.36 -17.12 -7.39
N ALA A 146 -8.13 -16.78 -6.35
CA ALA A 146 -7.63 -16.70 -4.98
C ALA A 146 -7.09 -18.05 -4.50
N THR A 147 -7.79 -19.14 -4.81
CA THR A 147 -7.32 -20.50 -4.51
C THR A 147 -6.01 -20.81 -5.22
N GLN A 148 -5.88 -20.46 -6.50
CA GLN A 148 -4.64 -20.64 -7.26
C GLN A 148 -3.48 -19.83 -6.67
N VAL A 149 -3.70 -18.55 -6.38
CA VAL A 149 -2.68 -17.64 -5.80
C VAL A 149 -2.23 -18.12 -4.42
N ARG A 150 -3.15 -18.57 -3.57
CA ARG A 150 -2.82 -19.15 -2.26
C ARG A 150 -2.07 -20.47 -2.41
N GLY A 151 -2.49 -21.34 -3.34
CA GLY A 151 -1.81 -22.61 -3.64
C GLY A 151 -0.37 -22.41 -4.12
N ALA A 152 -0.09 -21.32 -4.85
CA ALA A 152 1.25 -20.99 -5.31
C ALA A 152 2.24 -20.72 -4.16
N LEU A 153 1.77 -20.33 -2.97
CA LEU A 153 2.64 -20.14 -1.81
C LEU A 153 3.34 -21.43 -1.37
N VAL A 154 2.73 -22.59 -1.62
CA VAL A 154 3.33 -23.92 -1.33
C VAL A 154 4.60 -24.15 -2.15
N SER A 155 4.66 -23.60 -3.37
CA SER A 155 5.81 -23.73 -4.26
C SER A 155 7.02 -22.87 -3.82
N GLY A 156 6.80 -21.87 -2.95
CA GLY A 156 7.85 -20.99 -2.44
C GLY A 156 8.48 -20.04 -3.46
N GLN A 157 7.93 -19.90 -4.67
CA GLN A 157 8.57 -19.16 -5.77
C GLN A 157 8.60 -17.63 -5.61
N GLY A 158 7.94 -17.07 -4.58
CA GLY A 158 8.02 -15.64 -4.27
C GLY A 158 7.41 -14.71 -5.33
N VAL A 159 6.48 -15.23 -6.14
CA VAL A 159 5.85 -14.53 -7.28
C VAL A 159 4.61 -13.70 -6.90
N VAL A 160 4.06 -13.92 -5.71
CA VAL A 160 2.90 -13.17 -5.21
C VAL A 160 3.39 -11.96 -4.43
N GLU A 161 2.93 -10.77 -4.83
CA GLU A 161 3.30 -9.54 -4.12
C GLU A 161 2.57 -9.45 -2.76
N PRO A 162 3.30 -9.33 -1.63
CA PRO A 162 2.70 -9.40 -0.30
C PRO A 162 1.60 -8.35 -0.05
N PHE A 163 1.73 -7.15 -0.61
CA PHE A 163 0.72 -6.11 -0.47
C PHE A 163 -0.60 -6.46 -1.15
N ALA A 164 -0.57 -7.05 -2.35
CA ALA A 164 -1.79 -7.51 -3.01
C ALA A 164 -2.44 -8.64 -2.21
N PHE A 165 -1.63 -9.52 -1.62
CA PHE A 165 -2.07 -10.66 -0.83
C PHE A 165 -2.83 -10.27 0.46
N LEU A 166 -2.67 -9.04 0.96
CA LEU A 166 -3.47 -8.51 2.09
C LEU A 166 -4.96 -8.43 1.78
N SER A 167 -5.36 -8.44 0.51
CA SER A 167 -6.77 -8.41 0.09
C SER A 167 -7.43 -9.79 0.15
N GLU A 168 -6.64 -10.85 0.31
CA GLU A 168 -7.12 -12.22 0.40
C GLU A 168 -7.57 -12.55 1.82
N ASP A 169 -8.59 -13.40 1.93
CA ASP A 169 -8.98 -14.02 3.21
C ASP A 169 -8.01 -15.16 3.54
N ALA A 170 -6.81 -14.74 3.94
CA ALA A 170 -5.67 -15.60 4.26
C ALA A 170 -5.24 -15.38 5.71
N SER A 171 -4.73 -16.46 6.32
CA SER A 171 -4.20 -16.42 7.68
C SER A 171 -2.91 -15.59 7.79
N ALA A 172 -2.57 -15.15 9.00
CA ALA A 172 -1.30 -14.47 9.25
C ALA A 172 -0.08 -15.37 8.91
N ALA A 173 -0.23 -16.69 9.03
CA ALA A 173 0.80 -17.65 8.60
C ALA A 173 1.03 -17.65 7.09
N GLU A 174 -0.05 -17.60 6.29
CA GLU A 174 0.04 -17.47 4.83
C GLU A 174 0.64 -16.12 4.43
N GLN A 175 0.26 -15.03 5.10
CA GLN A 175 0.86 -13.71 4.86
C GLN A 175 2.38 -13.72 5.14
N LEU A 176 2.81 -14.36 6.22
CA LEU A 176 4.24 -14.55 6.52
C LEU A 176 4.95 -15.39 5.45
N ALA A 177 4.33 -16.48 4.99
CA ALA A 177 4.90 -17.33 3.94
C ALA A 177 5.09 -16.56 2.62
N CYS A 178 4.08 -15.79 2.22
CA CYS A 178 4.15 -14.90 1.06
C CYS A 178 5.29 -13.89 1.18
N ALA A 179 5.34 -13.18 2.32
CA ALA A 179 6.33 -12.15 2.58
C ALA A 179 7.76 -12.71 2.62
N ARG A 180 7.97 -13.87 3.27
CA ARG A 180 9.28 -14.56 3.32
C ARG A 180 9.76 -15.01 1.95
N ALA A 181 8.89 -15.60 1.14
CA ALA A 181 9.25 -16.05 -0.20
C ALA A 181 9.69 -14.86 -1.07
N ARG A 182 8.94 -13.75 -1.02
CA ARG A 182 9.31 -12.52 -1.73
C ARG A 182 10.62 -11.93 -1.22
N ALA A 183 10.80 -11.88 0.10
CA ALA A 183 12.02 -11.36 0.70
C ALA A 183 13.26 -12.20 0.37
N ALA A 184 13.13 -13.53 0.33
CA ALA A 184 14.22 -14.43 -0.05
C ALA A 184 14.67 -14.20 -1.49
N ALA A 185 13.74 -13.97 -2.43
CA ALA A 185 14.06 -13.63 -3.80
C ALA A 185 14.88 -12.33 -3.90
N VAL A 186 14.49 -11.29 -3.16
CA VAL A 186 15.23 -10.02 -3.10
C VAL A 186 16.61 -10.22 -2.46
N ALA A 187 16.70 -10.92 -1.32
CA ALA A 187 17.96 -11.21 -0.64
C ALA A 187 18.97 -11.92 -1.56
N GLY A 188 18.50 -12.85 -2.39
CA GLY A 188 19.35 -13.59 -3.34
C GLY A 188 19.97 -12.73 -4.45
N SER A 189 19.43 -11.53 -4.69
CA SER A 189 19.87 -10.61 -5.75
C SER A 189 20.70 -9.42 -5.24
N VAL A 190 20.77 -9.22 -3.92
CA VAL A 190 21.37 -8.04 -3.31
C VAL A 190 22.58 -8.41 -2.46
N ARG A 191 23.67 -7.66 -2.61
CA ARG A 191 24.83 -7.77 -1.72
C ARG A 191 24.74 -6.70 -0.61
N PRO A 192 24.69 -7.08 0.68
CA PRO A 192 24.70 -6.12 1.78
C PRO A 192 25.97 -5.26 1.80
N LEU A 193 25.83 -4.01 2.24
CA LEU A 193 26.95 -3.15 2.58
C LEU A 193 27.70 -3.70 3.80
N PRO A 194 28.98 -3.34 4.02
CA PRO A 194 29.71 -3.70 5.23
C PRO A 194 28.90 -3.31 6.49
N PRO A 195 28.77 -4.18 7.49
CA PRO A 195 28.04 -3.87 8.72
C PRO A 195 28.60 -2.62 9.41
N VAL A 196 27.71 -1.83 9.99
CA VAL A 196 28.05 -0.69 10.84
C VAL A 196 27.50 -0.91 12.24
N LYS A 197 28.11 -0.28 13.23
CA LYS A 197 27.61 -0.27 14.60
C LYS A 197 26.76 0.98 14.82
N LEU A 198 25.78 0.84 15.70
CA LEU A 198 25.03 1.98 16.25
C LEU A 198 25.98 2.89 17.03
N ARG A 199 25.73 4.20 17.03
CA ARG A 199 26.57 5.16 17.75
C ARG A 199 26.57 4.91 19.26
N GLU A 200 27.72 5.08 19.91
CA GLU A 200 27.81 4.91 21.36
C GLU A 200 27.23 6.11 22.12
N ARG A 201 27.38 7.34 21.60
CA ARG A 201 26.93 8.58 22.26
C ARG A 201 26.41 9.61 21.26
N GLY A 202 25.81 10.67 21.80
CA GLY A 202 25.23 11.80 21.05
C GLY A 202 23.82 11.50 20.50
N PRO A 203 23.18 12.48 19.84
CA PRO A 203 21.81 12.34 19.34
C PRO A 203 21.68 11.20 18.31
N LEU A 204 20.68 10.33 18.46
CA LEU A 204 20.37 9.27 17.50
C LEU A 204 19.91 9.87 16.17
N ARG A 205 20.43 9.37 15.04
CA ARG A 205 19.93 9.72 13.71
C ARG A 205 18.89 8.70 13.29
N VAL A 206 17.64 9.15 13.21
CA VAL A 206 16.48 8.32 12.85
C VAL A 206 16.06 8.65 11.43
N GLY A 207 16.17 7.68 10.54
CA GLY A 207 15.80 7.79 9.13
C GLY A 207 14.41 7.20 8.89
N PHE A 208 13.64 7.80 7.99
CA PHE A 208 12.40 7.23 7.48
C PHE A 208 12.45 7.22 5.95
N LEU A 209 12.23 6.05 5.35
CA LEU A 209 12.26 5.84 3.89
C LEU A 209 10.83 5.69 3.36
N SER A 210 10.40 6.59 2.48
CA SER A 210 9.04 6.54 1.92
C SER A 210 8.93 7.20 0.54
N ASN A 211 7.97 6.76 -0.26
CA ASN A 211 7.45 7.49 -1.42
C ASN A 211 6.16 8.28 -1.08
N GLY A 212 5.79 8.33 0.20
CA GLY A 212 4.57 8.96 0.69
C GLY A 212 4.79 10.28 1.41
N PHE A 213 5.95 10.93 1.30
CA PHE A 213 6.19 12.23 1.93
C PHE A 213 5.60 13.36 1.09
N GLY A 214 4.32 13.65 1.32
CA GLY A 214 3.50 14.61 0.58
C GLY A 214 2.01 14.41 0.86
N ALA A 215 1.15 14.74 -0.11
CA ALA A 215 -0.31 14.51 -0.09
C ALA A 215 -0.66 13.02 -0.29
N HIS A 216 -0.13 12.17 0.59
CA HIS A 216 -0.26 10.71 0.59
C HIS A 216 -0.51 10.24 2.04
N PRO A 217 -1.22 9.09 2.26
CA PRO A 217 -1.48 8.54 3.59
C PRO A 217 -0.30 8.57 4.56
N THR A 218 0.89 8.13 4.15
CA THR A 218 2.09 8.16 5.01
C THR A 218 2.39 9.56 5.54
N GLY A 219 2.55 10.56 4.66
CA GLY A 219 2.84 11.94 5.05
C GLY A 219 1.73 12.53 5.92
N LEU A 220 0.48 12.28 5.57
CA LEU A 220 -0.69 12.73 6.34
C LEU A 220 -0.74 12.14 7.75
N LEU A 221 -0.34 10.88 7.93
CA LEU A 221 -0.35 10.24 9.25
C LEU A 221 0.86 10.67 10.10
N THR A 222 2.02 10.90 9.50
CA THR A 222 3.27 11.14 10.26
C THR A 222 3.59 12.60 10.52
N VAL A 223 3.05 13.56 9.76
CA VAL A 223 3.53 14.95 9.79
C VAL A 223 3.52 15.59 11.18
N ALA A 224 2.39 15.53 11.90
CA ALA A 224 2.28 16.13 13.23
C ALA A 224 3.14 15.41 14.27
N LEU A 225 3.21 14.08 14.19
CA LEU A 225 4.09 13.28 15.03
C LEU A 225 5.56 13.71 14.84
N LEU A 226 6.03 13.84 13.60
CA LEU A 226 7.41 14.20 13.30
C LEU A 226 7.74 15.64 13.73
N GLU A 227 6.77 16.58 13.65
CA GLU A 227 6.88 17.94 14.19
C GLU A 227 7.12 17.96 15.71
N HIS A 228 6.47 17.05 16.45
CA HIS A 228 6.69 16.91 17.89
C HIS A 228 7.99 16.15 18.21
N MET A 229 8.28 15.05 17.49
CA MET A 229 9.51 14.28 17.69
C MET A 229 10.77 15.09 17.40
N SER A 230 10.72 16.06 16.48
CA SER A 230 11.87 16.92 16.17
C SER A 230 12.29 17.83 17.32
N GLN A 231 11.45 17.96 18.35
CA GLN A 231 11.77 18.74 19.56
C GLN A 231 12.55 17.93 20.60
N ASP A 232 12.68 16.60 20.42
CA ASP A 232 13.47 15.76 21.32
C ASP A 232 14.97 15.94 20.99
N PRO A 233 15.79 16.51 21.90
CA PRO A 233 17.21 16.72 21.66
C PRO A 233 18.01 15.41 21.51
N ALA A 234 17.44 14.27 21.92
CA ALA A 234 18.04 12.96 21.70
C ALA A 234 17.95 12.49 20.25
N LEU A 235 17.14 13.13 19.39
CA LEU A 235 16.83 12.64 18.05
C LEU A 235 17.14 13.68 16.96
N HIS A 236 17.80 13.23 15.91
CA HIS A 236 17.93 13.94 14.64
C HIS A 236 17.15 13.18 13.56
N LEU A 237 16.08 13.79 13.05
CA LEU A 237 15.17 13.14 12.11
C LEU A 237 15.57 13.39 10.66
N HIS A 238 15.62 12.31 9.87
CA HIS A 238 15.97 12.31 8.46
C HIS A 238 14.86 11.64 7.65
N LEU A 239 14.38 12.30 6.59
CA LEU A 239 13.44 11.70 5.63
C LEU A 239 14.15 11.42 4.33
N PHE A 240 14.01 10.20 3.80
CA PHE A 240 14.51 9.82 2.48
C PHE A 240 13.32 9.67 1.54
N ALA A 241 13.05 10.72 0.76
CA ALA A 241 11.89 10.81 -0.11
C ALA A 241 12.18 10.16 -1.47
N LEU A 242 11.42 9.11 -1.79
CA LEU A 242 11.48 8.40 -3.06
C LEU A 242 10.49 8.97 -4.09
N ASN A 243 9.66 9.92 -3.66
CA ASN A 243 8.78 10.70 -4.51
C ASN A 243 9.32 12.12 -4.69
N ALA A 244 9.14 12.65 -5.89
CA ALA A 244 9.34 14.06 -6.18
C ALA A 244 8.48 14.94 -5.26
N GLU A 245 8.90 16.19 -5.11
CA GLU A 245 8.11 17.21 -4.44
C GLU A 245 6.79 17.46 -5.18
N ASP A 246 5.69 17.48 -4.42
CA ASP A 246 4.32 17.60 -4.94
C ASP A 246 3.69 18.97 -4.66
N GLY A 247 4.45 19.90 -4.08
CA GLY A 247 3.96 21.24 -3.70
C GLY A 247 2.97 21.25 -2.53
N SER A 248 2.71 20.11 -1.88
CA SER A 248 1.73 20.02 -0.81
C SER A 248 2.20 20.69 0.49
N ARG A 249 1.24 21.21 1.27
CA ARG A 249 1.49 21.71 2.64
C ARG A 249 2.14 20.65 3.53
N ILE A 250 1.81 19.38 3.32
CA ILE A 250 2.38 18.25 4.08
C ILE A 250 3.87 18.11 3.79
N ARG A 251 4.27 18.13 2.50
CA ARG A 251 5.70 18.08 2.13
C ARG A 251 6.50 19.23 2.75
N GLN A 252 5.94 20.45 2.73
CA GLN A 252 6.56 21.64 3.32
C GLN A 252 6.76 21.48 4.84
N ARG A 253 5.72 21.06 5.57
CA ARG A 253 5.79 20.81 7.02
C ARG A 253 6.84 19.76 7.38
N LEU A 254 6.88 18.66 6.63
CA LEU A 254 7.89 17.61 6.79
C LEU A 254 9.32 18.15 6.56
N GLN A 255 9.54 18.99 5.55
CA GLN A 255 10.83 19.65 5.30
C GLN A 255 11.23 20.63 6.41
N THR A 256 10.26 21.31 7.04
CA THR A 256 10.53 22.20 8.18
C THR A 256 10.91 21.41 9.43
N ALA A 257 10.21 20.31 9.72
CA ALA A 257 10.43 19.52 10.94
C ALA A 257 11.65 18.59 10.88
N THR A 258 12.15 18.28 9.68
CA THR A 258 13.14 17.21 9.50
C THR A 258 14.18 17.56 8.44
N ARG A 259 15.29 16.81 8.42
CA ARG A 259 16.22 16.87 7.29
C ARG A 259 15.75 15.95 6.17
N LEU A 260 15.08 16.50 5.16
CA LEU A 260 14.63 15.75 3.99
C LEU A 260 15.74 15.61 2.93
N HIS A 261 15.93 14.38 2.44
CA HIS A 261 16.84 13.98 1.37
C HIS A 261 16.00 13.51 0.19
N ASP A 262 16.09 14.22 -0.93
CA ASP A 262 15.51 13.74 -2.19
C ASP A 262 16.39 12.62 -2.75
N VAL A 263 15.80 11.44 -2.89
CA VAL A 263 16.41 10.24 -3.46
C VAL A 263 15.51 9.63 -4.55
N ALA A 264 14.54 10.39 -5.05
CA ALA A 264 13.66 9.96 -6.12
C ALA A 264 14.48 9.70 -7.40
N GLY A 265 14.18 8.59 -8.09
CA GLY A 265 14.87 8.19 -9.33
C GLY A 265 16.33 7.74 -9.17
N LEU A 266 16.91 7.78 -7.96
CA LEU A 266 18.24 7.23 -7.72
C LEU A 266 18.21 5.69 -7.78
N ARG A 267 19.29 5.09 -8.26
CA ARG A 267 19.48 3.64 -8.20
C ARG A 267 19.47 3.19 -6.75
N HIS A 268 18.99 1.97 -6.49
CA HIS A 268 18.90 1.43 -5.13
C HIS A 268 20.23 1.49 -4.36
N ALA A 269 21.35 1.19 -5.03
CA ALA A 269 22.68 1.26 -4.43
C ALA A 269 23.09 2.68 -4.04
N ASP A 270 22.74 3.68 -4.85
CA ASP A 270 23.05 5.09 -4.57
C ASP A 270 22.19 5.61 -3.41
N THR A 271 20.92 5.20 -3.34
CA THR A 271 20.04 5.48 -2.20
C THR A 271 20.57 4.87 -0.90
N ALA A 272 20.98 3.60 -0.92
CA ALA A 272 21.57 2.94 0.25
C ALA A 272 22.89 3.63 0.69
N ALA A 273 23.74 4.01 -0.27
CA ALA A 273 24.97 4.76 0.00
C ALA A 273 24.67 6.15 0.60
N ARG A 274 23.65 6.85 0.10
CA ARG A 274 23.20 8.15 0.64
C ARG A 274 22.74 8.03 2.09
N ILE A 275 21.93 7.02 2.40
CA ILE A 275 21.49 6.72 3.78
C ILE A 275 22.71 6.44 4.66
N ARG A 276 23.61 5.55 4.22
CA ARG A 276 24.84 5.21 4.96
C ARG A 276 25.70 6.44 5.23
N ALA A 277 25.86 7.33 4.26
CA ALA A 277 26.65 8.56 4.40
C ALA A 277 26.05 9.53 5.44
N GLN A 278 24.75 9.45 5.72
CA GLN A 278 24.13 10.20 6.81
C GLN A 278 24.32 9.56 8.19
N GLY A 279 24.93 8.38 8.29
CA GLY A 279 25.17 7.70 9.56
C GLY A 279 23.88 7.42 10.34
N ILE A 280 22.83 6.97 9.65
CA ILE A 280 21.53 6.64 10.26
C ILE A 280 21.71 5.43 11.20
N ASP A 281 21.19 5.53 12.43
CA ASP A 281 21.23 4.46 13.42
C ASP A 281 19.97 3.59 13.36
N LEU A 282 18.81 4.21 13.28
CA LEU A 282 17.52 3.54 13.16
C LEU A 282 16.86 3.97 11.85
N LEU A 283 16.59 3.03 10.95
CA LEU A 283 15.95 3.28 9.67
C LEU A 283 14.57 2.63 9.61
N PHE A 284 13.54 3.45 9.51
CA PHE A 284 12.17 3.00 9.30
C PHE A 284 11.87 2.77 7.83
N ASP A 285 11.28 1.62 7.55
CA ASP A 285 10.58 1.36 6.30
C ASP A 285 9.13 1.84 6.42
N LEU A 286 8.84 2.98 5.79
CA LEU A 286 7.49 3.52 5.67
C LEU A 286 6.93 3.28 4.26
N ARG A 287 7.17 2.09 3.73
CA ARG A 287 6.58 1.57 2.48
C ARG A 287 6.14 0.13 2.61
N GLY A 288 7.00 -0.70 3.21
CA GLY A 288 6.91 -2.16 3.16
C GLY A 288 6.78 -2.66 1.73
N TRP A 289 5.81 -3.56 1.49
CA TRP A 289 5.61 -4.20 0.19
C TRP A 289 4.67 -3.44 -0.78
N GLY A 290 4.30 -2.20 -0.46
CA GLY A 290 3.43 -1.38 -1.30
C GLY A 290 4.06 -0.95 -2.63
N GLY A 291 3.26 -0.35 -3.51
CA GLY A 291 3.72 0.15 -4.82
C GLY A 291 4.86 1.17 -4.68
N GLY A 292 5.85 1.11 -5.58
CA GLY A 292 7.06 1.94 -5.53
C GLY A 292 8.01 1.59 -4.37
N GLY A 293 7.87 0.41 -3.77
CA GLY A 293 8.83 -0.14 -2.82
C GLY A 293 10.21 -0.34 -3.46
N THR A 294 11.25 -0.17 -2.65
CA THR A 294 12.66 -0.46 -3.00
C THR A 294 13.24 -1.32 -1.87
N PRO A 295 12.71 -2.54 -1.66
CA PRO A 295 13.17 -3.43 -0.60
C PRO A 295 14.67 -3.72 -0.71
N GLU A 296 15.26 -3.61 -1.90
CA GLU A 296 16.69 -3.75 -2.16
C GLU A 296 17.52 -2.73 -1.38
N VAL A 297 17.03 -1.49 -1.21
CA VAL A 297 17.72 -0.45 -0.42
C VAL A 297 17.88 -0.92 1.03
N LEU A 298 16.84 -1.54 1.59
CA LEU A 298 16.85 -2.05 2.96
C LEU A 298 17.62 -3.38 3.06
N ALA A 299 17.53 -4.24 2.04
CA ALA A 299 18.30 -5.48 1.95
C ALA A 299 19.83 -5.21 1.88
N MET A 300 20.24 -4.05 1.36
CA MET A 300 21.62 -3.58 1.42
C MET A 300 22.09 -3.18 2.83
N ARG A 301 21.20 -3.16 3.83
CA ARG A 301 21.50 -2.86 5.24
C ARG A 301 22.28 -1.54 5.45
N PRO A 302 21.80 -0.39 4.94
CA PRO A 302 22.48 0.89 5.11
C PRO A 302 22.52 1.41 6.56
N ALA A 303 21.65 0.93 7.45
CA ALA A 303 21.61 1.27 8.87
C ALA A 303 21.78 0.02 9.76
N PRO A 304 22.31 0.15 11.00
CA PRO A 304 22.50 -0.97 11.92
C PRO A 304 21.18 -1.54 12.44
N LEU A 305 20.15 -0.70 12.65
CA LEU A 305 18.79 -1.12 12.99
C LEU A 305 17.81 -0.66 11.91
N GLN A 306 16.96 -1.57 11.45
CA GLN A 306 15.93 -1.30 10.47
C GLN A 306 14.57 -1.80 10.96
N LEU A 307 13.55 -0.94 10.86
CA LEU A 307 12.27 -1.12 11.52
C LEU A 307 11.12 -1.09 10.51
N ASN A 308 10.23 -2.07 10.58
CA ASN A 308 8.95 -2.05 9.88
C ASN A 308 7.93 -1.27 10.72
N TRP A 309 7.28 -0.26 10.15
CA TRP A 309 6.21 0.46 10.84
C TRP A 309 5.24 1.12 9.87
N LEU A 310 3.97 1.17 10.28
CA LEU A 310 2.91 2.00 9.73
C LEU A 310 2.42 1.67 8.31
N ALA A 311 3.29 1.77 7.29
CA ALA A 311 2.87 1.80 5.90
C ALA A 311 2.38 0.45 5.37
N TYR A 312 2.96 -0.65 5.85
CA TYR A 312 2.57 -2.01 5.49
C TYR A 312 1.98 -2.74 6.70
N PRO A 313 0.68 -3.10 6.66
CA PRO A 313 -0.03 -3.65 7.81
C PRO A 313 0.18 -5.17 7.95
N GLY A 314 1.43 -5.59 8.03
CA GLY A 314 1.82 -7.01 8.13
C GLY A 314 3.32 -7.20 8.38
N THR A 315 3.75 -8.45 8.46
CA THR A 315 5.19 -8.80 8.54
C THR A 315 5.87 -8.58 7.21
N SER A 316 7.09 -8.04 7.23
CA SER A 316 7.92 -7.97 6.04
C SER A 316 8.40 -9.34 5.58
N GLY A 317 8.44 -10.35 6.47
CA GLY A 317 9.07 -11.64 6.19
C GLY A 317 10.57 -11.55 5.90
N ALA A 318 11.18 -10.37 6.07
CA ALA A 318 12.48 -10.05 5.51
C ALA A 318 13.61 -10.21 6.53
N PRO A 319 14.75 -10.82 6.16
CA PRO A 319 15.87 -11.02 7.08
C PRO A 319 16.64 -9.72 7.40
N TRP A 320 16.32 -8.61 6.73
CA TRP A 320 16.99 -7.32 6.92
C TRP A 320 16.22 -6.34 7.80
N LEU A 321 14.99 -6.65 8.22
CA LEU A 321 14.21 -5.83 9.16
C LEU A 321 14.26 -6.47 10.55
N ASP A 322 14.77 -5.71 11.52
CA ASP A 322 15.11 -6.22 12.86
C ASP A 322 13.89 -6.24 13.78
N ALA A 323 13.01 -5.24 13.66
CA ALA A 323 11.83 -5.09 14.51
C ALA A 323 10.63 -4.54 13.73
N VAL A 324 9.42 -4.81 14.25
CA VAL A 324 8.17 -4.20 13.81
C VAL A 324 7.55 -3.41 14.96
N ILE A 325 7.06 -2.20 14.69
CA ILE A 325 6.32 -1.41 15.67
C ILE A 325 4.81 -1.60 15.47
N ALA A 326 4.13 -1.98 16.54
CA ALA A 326 2.71 -2.24 16.59
C ALA A 326 2.09 -1.76 17.92
N ASP A 327 0.86 -2.17 18.19
CA ASP A 327 0.19 -2.02 19.49
C ASP A 327 -0.37 -3.37 19.96
N HIS A 328 -0.86 -3.42 21.20
CA HIS A 328 -1.35 -4.66 21.82
C HIS A 328 -2.64 -5.19 21.20
N PHE A 329 -3.44 -4.34 20.53
CA PHE A 329 -4.70 -4.75 19.92
C PHE A 329 -4.49 -5.28 18.50
N THR A 330 -3.74 -4.56 17.67
CA THR A 330 -3.50 -4.89 16.26
C THR A 330 -2.59 -6.10 16.13
N LEU A 331 -1.56 -6.19 16.99
CA LEU A 331 -0.62 -7.31 17.04
C LEU A 331 -0.59 -7.88 18.48
N PRO A 332 -1.61 -8.63 18.90
CA PRO A 332 -1.63 -9.29 20.20
C PRO A 332 -0.57 -10.40 20.27
N PRO A 333 -0.21 -10.89 21.47
CA PRO A 333 0.77 -11.97 21.63
C PRO A 333 0.51 -13.21 20.77
N SER A 334 -0.77 -13.54 20.51
CA SER A 334 -1.15 -14.67 19.66
C SER A 334 -0.74 -14.52 18.18
N LEU A 335 -0.45 -13.31 17.69
CA LEU A 335 0.01 -13.08 16.32
C LEU A 335 1.53 -12.99 16.19
N GLU A 336 2.28 -12.93 17.30
CA GLU A 336 3.75 -12.75 17.26
C GLU A 336 4.46 -13.86 16.50
N ALA A 337 3.99 -15.11 16.61
CA ALA A 337 4.55 -16.26 15.89
C ALA A 337 4.48 -16.13 14.37
N HIS A 338 3.67 -15.19 13.85
CA HIS A 338 3.49 -14.91 12.44
C HIS A 338 4.26 -13.68 11.95
N TYR A 339 5.21 -13.18 12.74
CA TYR A 339 6.12 -12.11 12.35
C TYR A 339 7.57 -12.61 12.31
N SER A 340 8.32 -12.20 11.29
CA SER A 340 9.77 -12.44 11.25
C SER A 340 10.56 -11.46 12.11
N GLU A 341 10.04 -10.26 12.28
CA GLU A 341 10.65 -9.20 13.05
C GLU A 341 10.38 -9.35 14.56
N ARG A 342 11.27 -8.81 15.41
CA ARG A 342 10.97 -8.64 16.83
C ARG A 342 9.81 -7.64 16.99
N VAL A 343 8.79 -8.00 17.75
CA VAL A 343 7.65 -7.12 17.99
C VAL A 343 7.97 -6.10 19.09
N LEU A 344 7.82 -4.81 18.76
CA LEU A 344 7.86 -3.68 19.68
C LEU A 344 6.47 -3.07 19.75
N ARG A 345 5.96 -2.80 20.95
CA ARG A 345 4.60 -2.30 21.15
C ARG A 345 4.59 -0.91 21.76
N LEU A 346 3.82 -0.03 21.14
CA LEU A 346 3.39 1.21 21.77
C LEU A 346 2.30 0.91 22.81
N PRO A 347 2.21 1.71 23.88
CA PRO A 347 1.15 1.56 24.88
C PRO A 347 -0.21 2.09 24.38
N ARG A 348 -0.22 2.79 23.24
CA ARG A 348 -1.39 3.28 22.51
C ARG A 348 -1.50 2.63 21.13
N ALA A 349 -2.58 2.93 20.39
CA ALA A 349 -2.72 2.56 18.98
C ALA A 349 -1.46 2.89 18.15
N PHE A 350 -1.04 1.98 17.26
CA PHE A 350 0.22 2.11 16.52
C PHE A 350 0.26 3.24 15.48
N GLN A 351 -0.91 3.77 15.13
CA GLN A 351 -1.12 4.67 14.02
C GLN A 351 -1.21 6.13 14.51
N PRO A 352 -0.28 7.02 14.11
CA PRO A 352 -0.38 8.45 14.35
C PRO A 352 -1.36 9.10 13.37
N SER A 353 -1.64 10.39 13.54
CA SER A 353 -2.43 11.17 12.58
C SER A 353 -2.10 12.66 12.65
N ASP A 354 -2.46 13.43 11.64
CA ASP A 354 -2.33 14.89 11.69
C ASP A 354 -3.46 15.52 12.52
N ASN A 355 -3.20 15.79 13.79
CA ASN A 355 -4.16 16.46 14.69
C ASN A 355 -4.27 17.98 14.47
N THR A 356 -3.57 18.54 13.46
CA THR A 356 -3.65 19.96 13.09
C THR A 356 -4.66 20.24 11.98
N ARG A 357 -5.30 19.19 11.44
CA ARG A 357 -6.26 19.30 10.34
C ARG A 357 -7.51 20.05 10.78
N VAL A 358 -7.75 21.20 10.16
CA VAL A 358 -9.01 21.93 10.32
C VAL A 358 -10.08 21.24 9.48
N LEU A 359 -11.22 20.93 10.10
CA LEU A 359 -12.38 20.40 9.42
C LEU A 359 -13.13 21.56 8.74
N GLU A 360 -13.07 21.65 7.42
CA GLU A 360 -13.82 22.64 6.64
C GLU A 360 -15.34 22.40 6.78
N PRO A 361 -16.19 23.43 6.63
CA PRO A 361 -17.63 23.23 6.61
C PRO A 361 -18.04 22.25 5.52
N ALA A 362 -18.92 21.32 5.85
CA ALA A 362 -19.49 20.41 4.87
C ALA A 362 -20.38 21.17 3.88
N PRO A 363 -20.37 20.80 2.59
CA PRO A 363 -21.38 21.27 1.65
C PRO A 363 -22.74 20.64 1.98
N ASP A 364 -23.80 21.12 1.33
CA ASP A 364 -25.12 20.51 1.43
C ASP A 364 -25.14 19.06 0.90
N ARG A 365 -25.98 18.21 1.49
CA ARG A 365 -26.18 16.81 1.04
C ARG A 365 -26.48 16.72 -0.46
N ALA A 366 -27.33 17.60 -0.99
CA ALA A 366 -27.68 17.64 -2.40
C ALA A 366 -26.46 17.89 -3.31
N ALA A 367 -25.52 18.75 -2.90
CA ALA A 367 -24.29 19.01 -3.66
C ALA A 367 -23.35 17.80 -3.71
N CYS A 368 -23.54 16.83 -2.79
CA CYS A 368 -22.83 15.57 -2.74
C CYS A 368 -23.60 14.40 -3.39
N GLY A 369 -24.77 14.65 -3.99
CA GLY A 369 -25.63 13.59 -4.53
C GLY A 369 -26.29 12.73 -3.46
N LEU A 370 -26.36 13.20 -2.21
CA LEU A 370 -26.99 12.51 -1.08
C LEU A 370 -28.46 12.93 -0.92
N PRO A 371 -29.32 12.03 -0.40
CA PRO A 371 -30.71 12.38 -0.12
C PRO A 371 -30.81 13.40 1.03
N ALA A 372 -31.84 14.25 0.99
CA ALA A 372 -32.06 15.26 2.03
C ALA A 372 -32.35 14.66 3.42
N GLN A 373 -32.91 13.45 3.46
CA GLN A 373 -33.23 12.70 4.67
C GLN A 373 -32.74 11.25 4.54
N GLY A 374 -32.68 10.55 5.67
CA GLY A 374 -32.20 9.16 5.73
C GLY A 374 -30.74 9.05 6.15
N THR A 375 -30.40 7.86 6.64
CA THR A 375 -29.07 7.52 7.15
C THR A 375 -28.07 7.38 6.01
N VAL A 376 -26.94 8.07 6.10
CA VAL A 376 -25.82 8.00 5.16
C VAL A 376 -24.74 7.10 5.76
N PHE A 377 -24.77 5.82 5.40
CA PHE A 377 -23.63 4.95 5.66
C PHE A 377 -22.49 5.32 4.72
N CYS A 378 -21.24 5.25 5.17
CA CYS A 378 -20.09 5.48 4.28
C CYS A 378 -19.04 4.37 4.38
N CYS A 379 -18.32 4.16 3.29
CA CYS A 379 -17.15 3.29 3.24
C CYS A 379 -16.16 3.88 2.23
N PHE A 380 -15.37 4.85 2.68
CA PHE A 380 -14.39 5.53 1.82
C PHE A 380 -13.09 4.73 1.78
N ASN A 381 -13.11 3.55 1.17
CA ASN A 381 -11.95 2.69 1.04
C ASN A 381 -11.51 2.54 -0.42
N ASN A 382 -10.25 2.18 -0.61
CA ASN A 382 -9.78 1.71 -1.92
C ASN A 382 -10.62 0.52 -2.38
N SER A 383 -10.94 0.49 -3.67
CA SER A 383 -11.85 -0.48 -4.29
C SER A 383 -11.46 -1.95 -4.06
N TYR A 384 -10.16 -2.26 -3.99
CA TYR A 384 -9.69 -3.63 -3.71
C TYR A 384 -10.04 -4.15 -2.31
N LYS A 385 -10.51 -3.29 -1.39
CA LYS A 385 -11.06 -3.69 -0.08
C LYS A 385 -12.57 -3.97 -0.14
N LEU A 386 -13.25 -3.53 -1.21
CA LEU A 386 -14.68 -3.72 -1.45
C LEU A 386 -14.90 -5.11 -2.07
N ASN A 387 -14.68 -6.16 -1.29
CA ASN A 387 -14.86 -7.55 -1.72
C ASN A 387 -16.34 -8.00 -1.56
N PRO A 388 -16.71 -9.17 -2.11
CA PRO A 388 -18.09 -9.67 -2.03
C PRO A 388 -18.64 -9.75 -0.60
N ARG A 389 -17.84 -10.20 0.37
CA ARG A 389 -18.23 -10.30 1.78
C ARG A 389 -18.56 -8.94 2.39
N SER A 390 -17.67 -7.96 2.21
CA SER A 390 -17.84 -6.61 2.76
C SER A 390 -18.99 -5.84 2.11
N MET A 391 -19.19 -6.00 0.81
CA MET A 391 -20.32 -5.38 0.12
C MET A 391 -21.63 -6.09 0.45
N GLY A 392 -21.63 -7.42 0.59
CA GLY A 392 -22.79 -8.21 0.98
C GLY A 392 -23.37 -7.79 2.34
N ARG A 393 -22.52 -7.58 3.36
CA ARG A 393 -22.98 -7.05 4.66
C ARG A 393 -23.52 -5.62 4.56
N ALA A 394 -22.88 -4.74 3.78
CA ALA A 394 -23.37 -3.38 3.58
C ALA A 394 -24.74 -3.38 2.87
N PHE A 395 -24.93 -4.27 1.90
CA PHE A 395 -26.22 -4.47 1.22
C PHE A 395 -27.30 -4.95 2.19
N ALA A 396 -27.00 -5.92 3.05
CA ALA A 396 -27.92 -6.38 4.08
C ALA A 396 -28.36 -5.25 5.03
N VAL A 397 -27.42 -4.36 5.43
CA VAL A 397 -27.75 -3.15 6.22
C VAL A 397 -28.69 -2.23 5.46
N LEU A 398 -28.42 -1.94 4.18
CA LEU A 398 -29.30 -1.10 3.37
C LEU A 398 -30.71 -1.70 3.26
N GLN A 399 -30.85 -3.02 3.11
CA GLN A 399 -32.16 -3.67 3.07
C GLN A 399 -32.93 -3.49 4.39
N ALA A 400 -32.23 -3.57 5.53
CA ALA A 400 -32.81 -3.44 6.86
C ALA A 400 -33.09 -1.99 7.31
N VAL A 401 -32.56 -0.99 6.60
CA VAL A 401 -32.72 0.44 6.93
C VAL A 401 -33.32 1.19 5.73
N PRO A 402 -34.66 1.33 5.65
CA PRO A 402 -35.34 2.02 4.56
C PRO A 402 -34.87 3.48 4.40
N GLY A 403 -34.73 3.95 3.17
CA GLY A 403 -34.31 5.33 2.87
C GLY A 403 -32.83 5.65 3.13
N SER A 404 -32.04 4.71 3.65
CA SER A 404 -30.59 4.89 3.81
C SER A 404 -29.83 4.74 2.48
N VAL A 405 -28.63 5.30 2.42
CA VAL A 405 -27.71 5.16 1.27
C VAL A 405 -26.34 4.71 1.74
N LEU A 406 -25.57 4.09 0.84
CA LEU A 406 -24.16 3.79 1.04
C LEU A 406 -23.32 4.70 0.16
N TRP A 407 -22.44 5.47 0.80
CA TRP A 407 -21.56 6.42 0.15
C TRP A 407 -20.14 5.86 0.04
N LEU A 408 -19.67 5.70 -1.20
CA LEU A 408 -18.40 5.07 -1.54
C LEU A 408 -17.47 6.08 -2.23
N LEU A 409 -16.17 5.77 -2.27
CA LEU A 409 -15.28 6.41 -3.23
C LEU A 409 -15.55 5.87 -4.64
N SER A 410 -15.55 6.74 -5.63
CA SER A 410 -15.57 6.32 -7.04
C SER A 410 -14.29 5.56 -7.36
N GLY A 411 -14.45 4.36 -7.91
CA GLY A 411 -13.37 3.44 -8.25
C GLY A 411 -12.85 3.61 -9.68
N PRO A 412 -11.76 2.91 -10.03
CA PRO A 412 -11.20 2.93 -11.39
C PRO A 412 -12.09 2.17 -12.39
N GLY A 413 -11.99 2.54 -13.67
CA GLY A 413 -12.69 1.87 -14.76
C GLY A 413 -14.21 1.82 -14.52
N GLN A 414 -14.80 0.63 -14.65
CA GLN A 414 -16.22 0.40 -14.43
C GLN A 414 -16.56 -0.11 -13.02
N ALA A 415 -15.69 0.10 -12.02
CA ALA A 415 -15.93 -0.38 -10.65
C ALA A 415 -17.29 0.07 -10.08
N ASP A 416 -17.64 1.34 -10.24
CA ASP A 416 -18.92 1.90 -9.75
C ASP A 416 -20.13 1.20 -10.41
N ALA A 417 -20.03 0.90 -11.71
CA ALA A 417 -21.08 0.20 -12.44
C ALA A 417 -21.20 -1.27 -12.00
N ARG A 418 -20.08 -1.95 -11.74
CA ARG A 418 -20.07 -3.33 -11.22
C ARG A 418 -20.67 -3.42 -9.82
N LEU A 419 -20.36 -2.46 -8.94
CA LEU A 419 -20.95 -2.39 -7.61
C LEU A 419 -22.47 -2.11 -7.66
N ARG A 420 -22.92 -1.24 -8.57
CA ARG A 420 -24.35 -1.03 -8.85
C ARG A 420 -25.04 -2.30 -9.35
N ALA A 421 -24.42 -3.03 -10.28
CA ALA A 421 -24.95 -4.29 -10.79
C ALA A 421 -25.02 -5.36 -9.68
N ALA A 422 -24.00 -5.42 -8.80
CA ALA A 422 -24.01 -6.31 -7.64
C ALA A 422 -25.12 -5.96 -6.63
N ALA A 423 -25.36 -4.68 -6.37
CA ALA A 423 -26.48 -4.24 -5.55
C ALA A 423 -27.83 -4.64 -6.18
N GLN A 424 -27.99 -4.43 -7.49
CA GLN A 424 -29.19 -4.84 -8.22
C GLN A 424 -29.44 -6.36 -8.12
N ALA A 425 -28.38 -7.16 -8.30
CA ALA A 425 -28.44 -8.62 -8.17
C ALA A 425 -28.81 -9.07 -6.75
N ALA A 426 -28.45 -8.28 -5.74
CA ALA A 426 -28.86 -8.47 -4.35
C ALA A 426 -30.27 -7.91 -4.03
N GLY A 427 -31.02 -7.41 -5.01
CA GLY A 427 -32.37 -6.87 -4.81
C GLY A 427 -32.41 -5.46 -4.20
N LEU A 428 -31.31 -4.71 -4.27
CA LEU A 428 -31.25 -3.30 -3.87
C LEU A 428 -31.38 -2.37 -5.07
N ASP A 429 -32.05 -1.24 -4.87
CA ASP A 429 -32.02 -0.14 -5.83
C ASP A 429 -30.58 0.40 -5.99
N PRO A 430 -29.97 0.32 -7.19
CA PRO A 430 -28.61 0.81 -7.43
C PRO A 430 -28.42 2.31 -7.17
N ALA A 431 -29.49 3.11 -7.17
CA ALA A 431 -29.43 4.52 -6.84
C ALA A 431 -29.10 4.78 -5.36
N ARG A 432 -29.21 3.76 -4.50
CA ARG A 432 -28.78 3.83 -3.09
C ARG A 432 -27.28 3.76 -2.90
N LEU A 433 -26.51 3.50 -3.96
CA LEU A 433 -25.05 3.63 -3.97
C LEU A 433 -24.66 4.99 -4.55
N VAL A 434 -24.12 5.85 -3.70
CA VAL A 434 -23.60 7.17 -4.06
C VAL A 434 -22.07 7.09 -4.15
N PHE A 435 -21.47 7.70 -5.17
CA PHE A 435 -20.03 7.63 -5.41
C PHE A 435 -19.42 9.04 -5.37
N MET A 436 -18.45 9.22 -4.48
CA MET A 436 -17.68 10.46 -4.35
C MET A 436 -16.47 10.42 -5.30
N ALA A 437 -16.38 11.41 -6.19
CA ALA A 437 -15.20 11.60 -7.03
C ALA A 437 -13.96 11.91 -6.18
N LYS A 438 -12.76 11.75 -6.77
CA LYS A 438 -11.51 12.13 -6.10
C LYS A 438 -11.49 13.63 -5.81
N LEU A 439 -11.20 14.00 -4.57
CA LEU A 439 -11.15 15.38 -4.10
C LEU A 439 -9.81 15.67 -3.41
N PRO A 440 -9.38 16.95 -3.36
CA PRO A 440 -8.33 17.39 -2.44
C PRO A 440 -8.67 16.98 -1.00
N HIS A 441 -7.65 16.62 -0.21
CA HIS A 441 -7.85 16.03 1.12
C HIS A 441 -8.75 16.86 2.07
N PRO A 442 -8.63 18.20 2.17
CA PRO A 442 -9.52 19.00 3.04
C PRO A 442 -11.00 18.88 2.66
N GLN A 443 -11.30 18.95 1.36
CA GLN A 443 -12.67 18.84 0.84
C GLN A 443 -13.22 17.43 1.05
N TYR A 444 -12.39 16.41 0.83
CA TYR A 444 -12.69 15.01 1.14
C TYR A 444 -13.01 14.82 2.62
N LEU A 445 -12.16 15.33 3.53
CA LEU A 445 -12.32 15.18 4.97
C LEU A 445 -13.62 15.85 5.46
N ALA A 446 -13.97 17.01 4.90
CA ALA A 446 -15.22 17.70 5.21
C ALA A 446 -16.47 16.85 4.93
N ARG A 447 -16.41 15.90 3.99
CA ARG A 447 -17.55 15.04 3.63
C ARG A 447 -17.98 14.08 4.73
N TYR A 448 -17.06 13.67 5.60
CA TYR A 448 -17.39 12.78 6.71
C TYR A 448 -18.40 13.39 7.70
N GLN A 449 -18.54 14.71 7.75
CA GLN A 449 -19.58 15.36 8.56
C GLN A 449 -21.01 15.06 8.08
N LEU A 450 -21.15 14.66 6.82
CA LEU A 450 -22.44 14.24 6.24
C LEU A 450 -22.66 12.73 6.39
N ALA A 451 -21.65 11.98 6.81
CA ALA A 451 -21.73 10.54 7.02
C ALA A 451 -22.16 10.23 8.46
N ASP A 452 -23.17 9.36 8.55
CA ASP A 452 -23.83 9.00 9.80
C ASP A 452 -23.06 7.87 10.51
N LEU A 453 -22.69 6.82 9.77
CA LEU A 453 -21.90 5.69 10.27
C LEU A 453 -20.94 5.15 9.20
N PHE A 454 -19.67 4.99 9.55
CA PHE A 454 -18.68 4.34 8.69
C PHE A 454 -18.75 2.82 8.84
N LEU A 455 -18.95 2.13 7.72
CA LEU A 455 -18.96 0.67 7.63
C LEU A 455 -17.57 0.22 7.15
N ASP A 456 -16.81 -0.40 8.05
CA ASP A 456 -15.47 -0.90 7.72
C ASP A 456 -15.51 -2.07 6.71
N THR A 457 -14.36 -2.55 6.27
CA THR A 457 -14.15 -3.70 5.36
C THR A 457 -13.35 -4.82 6.06
N ASN A 458 -13.47 -6.06 5.57
CA ASN A 458 -12.74 -7.24 6.04
C ASN A 458 -12.35 -8.12 4.84
N PRO A 459 -11.16 -8.76 4.80
CA PRO A 459 -10.12 -8.86 5.84
C PRO A 459 -9.14 -7.69 5.86
N TYR A 460 -9.27 -6.73 4.95
CA TYR A 460 -8.44 -5.54 4.95
C TYR A 460 -9.27 -4.34 5.39
N ASN A 461 -9.08 -3.86 6.63
CA ASN A 461 -9.82 -2.73 7.18
C ASN A 461 -9.50 -1.41 6.44
N ALA A 462 -10.34 -0.41 6.67
CA ALA A 462 -9.98 0.99 6.67
C ALA A 462 -8.77 1.23 7.60
N HIS A 463 -7.85 2.08 7.15
CA HIS A 463 -6.65 2.45 7.91
C HIS A 463 -6.70 3.96 8.12
N THR A 464 -6.01 4.73 7.29
CA THR A 464 -6.11 6.20 7.24
C THR A 464 -7.55 6.69 7.18
N THR A 465 -8.39 6.01 6.39
CA THR A 465 -9.80 6.35 6.19
C THR A 465 -10.66 6.13 7.43
N ALA A 466 -10.28 5.21 8.33
CA ALA A 466 -10.91 5.08 9.65
C ALA A 466 -10.44 6.20 10.59
N SER A 467 -9.14 6.51 10.60
CA SER A 467 -8.61 7.66 11.34
C SER A 467 -9.26 8.99 10.90
N ASP A 468 -9.48 9.17 9.60
CA ASP A 468 -10.17 10.34 9.02
C ASP A 468 -11.64 10.40 9.46
N ALA A 469 -12.36 9.28 9.42
CA ALA A 469 -13.74 9.20 9.88
C ALA A 469 -13.86 9.60 11.36
N LEU A 470 -13.03 9.00 12.22
CA LEU A 470 -13.02 9.27 13.65
C LEU A 470 -12.63 10.73 13.94
N TRP A 471 -11.63 11.28 13.22
CA TRP A 471 -11.25 12.69 13.32
C TRP A 471 -12.36 13.65 12.86
N ALA A 472 -13.20 13.26 11.90
CA ALA A 472 -14.33 14.07 11.48
C ALA A 472 -15.60 13.86 12.32
N GLY A 473 -15.56 12.97 13.33
CA GLY A 473 -16.71 12.69 14.20
C GLY A 473 -17.73 11.71 13.59
N CYS A 474 -17.29 10.85 12.68
CA CYS A 474 -18.05 9.74 12.12
C CYS A 474 -17.64 8.43 12.82
N PRO A 475 -18.54 7.76 13.56
CA PRO A 475 -18.24 6.47 14.22
C PRO A 475 -17.89 5.40 13.20
N VAL A 476 -16.99 4.48 13.57
CA VAL A 476 -16.52 3.38 12.72
C VAL A 476 -16.98 2.05 13.29
N LEU A 477 -17.85 1.34 12.59
CA LEU A 477 -18.23 -0.04 12.93
C LEU A 477 -17.28 -1.01 12.23
N THR A 478 -16.69 -1.94 12.98
CA THR A 478 -15.76 -2.95 12.42
C THR A 478 -15.91 -4.31 13.08
N CYS A 479 -15.43 -5.34 12.38
CA CYS A 479 -15.33 -6.72 12.83
C CYS A 479 -13.85 -7.12 12.84
N PRO A 480 -13.13 -6.96 13.98
CA PRO A 480 -11.70 -7.27 14.06
C PRO A 480 -11.42 -8.74 13.72
N GLY A 481 -10.55 -8.97 12.74
CA GLY A 481 -10.18 -10.31 12.28
C GLY A 481 -8.92 -10.88 12.96
N THR A 482 -8.29 -11.83 12.27
CA THR A 482 -7.15 -12.63 12.76
C THR A 482 -5.80 -12.24 12.15
N THR A 483 -5.74 -11.17 11.36
CA THR A 483 -4.50 -10.59 10.82
C THR A 483 -4.37 -9.14 11.24
N PHE A 484 -3.17 -8.57 11.17
CA PHE A 484 -2.94 -7.17 11.53
C PHE A 484 -3.82 -6.22 10.70
N ALA A 485 -3.84 -6.40 9.38
CA ALA A 485 -4.65 -5.60 8.45
C ALA A 485 -6.17 -5.67 8.73
N ALA A 486 -6.64 -6.74 9.38
CA ALA A 486 -8.03 -6.94 9.77
C ALA A 486 -8.37 -6.36 11.15
N ARG A 487 -7.41 -5.73 11.85
CA ARG A 487 -7.57 -5.27 13.24
C ARG A 487 -7.29 -3.77 13.44
N VAL A 488 -6.88 -3.06 12.39
CA VAL A 488 -6.48 -1.65 12.48
C VAL A 488 -7.62 -0.76 12.95
N ALA A 489 -8.80 -0.85 12.33
CA ALA A 489 -9.95 -0.05 12.77
C ALA A 489 -10.36 -0.39 14.21
N GLY A 490 -10.25 -1.68 14.58
CA GLY A 490 -10.54 -2.14 15.93
C GLY A 490 -9.60 -1.56 16.99
N SER A 491 -8.31 -1.40 16.66
CA SER A 491 -7.33 -0.76 17.54
C SER A 491 -7.65 0.71 17.78
N LEU A 492 -8.07 1.43 16.72
CA LEU A 492 -8.49 2.83 16.86
C LEU A 492 -9.72 2.96 17.77
N ASN A 493 -10.74 2.11 17.58
CA ASN A 493 -11.92 2.07 18.44
C ASN A 493 -11.56 1.71 19.89
N HIS A 494 -10.67 0.73 20.09
CA HIS A 494 -10.24 0.32 21.43
C HIS A 494 -9.50 1.46 22.14
N GLN A 495 -8.60 2.18 21.47
CA GLN A 495 -7.95 3.35 22.06
C GLN A 495 -8.97 4.42 22.45
N LEU A 496 -10.03 4.61 21.66
CA LEU A 496 -11.12 5.55 21.97
C LEU A 496 -12.03 5.10 23.13
N GLY A 497 -11.96 3.84 23.58
CA GLY A 497 -12.93 3.27 24.51
C GLY A 497 -14.30 3.00 23.87
N LEU A 498 -14.34 2.80 22.54
CA LEU A 498 -15.54 2.48 21.76
C LEU A 498 -15.59 0.98 21.43
N GLU A 499 -15.33 0.10 22.41
CA GLU A 499 -15.28 -1.34 22.19
C GLU A 499 -16.60 -1.92 21.67
N HIS A 500 -17.74 -1.28 21.98
CA HIS A 500 -19.04 -1.70 21.47
C HIS A 500 -19.18 -1.53 19.93
N MET A 501 -18.27 -0.79 19.30
CA MET A 501 -18.16 -0.67 17.83
C MET A 501 -17.24 -1.73 17.20
N ASN A 502 -16.65 -2.60 18.02
CA ASN A 502 -15.87 -3.77 17.61
C ASN A 502 -16.71 -5.04 17.79
N VAL A 503 -17.47 -5.40 16.76
CA VAL A 503 -18.40 -6.53 16.83
C VAL A 503 -17.73 -7.86 16.44
N ALA A 504 -18.36 -8.97 16.84
CA ALA A 504 -17.75 -10.30 16.75
C ALA A 504 -17.71 -10.90 15.34
N ASP A 505 -18.76 -10.67 14.54
CA ASP A 505 -18.95 -11.31 13.23
C ASP A 505 -19.83 -10.47 12.29
N ASP A 506 -20.08 -10.98 11.09
CA ASP A 506 -20.88 -10.31 10.06
C ASP A 506 -22.35 -10.15 10.46
N ALA A 507 -22.92 -11.06 11.25
CA ALA A 507 -24.31 -10.97 11.70
C ALA A 507 -24.47 -9.86 12.74
N ALA A 508 -23.56 -9.79 13.70
CA ALA A 508 -23.49 -8.70 14.68
C ALA A 508 -23.21 -7.35 13.99
N PHE A 509 -22.37 -7.33 12.95
CA PHE A 509 -22.13 -6.13 12.14
C PHE A 509 -23.40 -5.60 11.50
N VAL A 510 -24.16 -6.47 10.81
CA VAL A 510 -25.41 -6.08 10.18
C VAL A 510 -26.44 -5.65 11.22
N ALA A 511 -26.57 -6.39 12.33
CA ALA A 511 -27.51 -6.06 13.40
C ALA A 511 -27.21 -4.70 14.04
N THR A 512 -25.96 -4.43 14.41
CA THR A 512 -25.56 -3.15 15.02
C THR A 512 -25.73 -1.99 14.06
N ALA A 513 -25.27 -2.12 12.81
CA ALA A 513 -25.45 -1.06 11.81
C ALA A 513 -26.92 -0.77 11.51
N SER A 514 -27.76 -1.82 11.47
CA SER A 514 -29.20 -1.67 11.21
C SER A 514 -29.93 -1.04 12.40
N ALA A 515 -29.55 -1.41 13.63
CA ALA A 515 -30.10 -0.81 14.84
C ALA A 515 -29.78 0.69 14.90
N LEU A 516 -28.51 1.06 14.71
CA LEU A 516 -28.09 2.47 14.67
C LEU A 516 -28.71 3.22 13.50
N GLY A 517 -28.84 2.59 12.34
CA GLY A 517 -29.41 3.22 11.15
C GLY A 517 -30.91 3.48 11.25
N ASN A 518 -31.64 2.73 12.07
CA ASN A 518 -33.07 2.88 12.30
C ASN A 518 -33.41 3.71 13.54
N ASP A 519 -32.43 4.03 14.38
CA ASP A 519 -32.60 4.83 15.60
C ASP A 519 -31.67 6.07 15.59
N PRO A 520 -32.18 7.22 15.10
CA PRO A 520 -31.42 8.47 15.06
C PRO A 520 -30.93 8.95 16.44
N ALA A 521 -31.64 8.62 17.53
CA ALA A 521 -31.25 9.02 18.87
C ALA A 521 -30.08 8.17 19.38
N ALA A 522 -30.12 6.85 19.15
CA ALA A 522 -29.00 5.96 19.46
C ALA A 522 -27.75 6.34 18.65
N LEU A 523 -27.91 6.62 17.36
CA LEU A 523 -26.80 7.07 16.53
C LEU A 523 -26.21 8.41 17.02
N ALA A 524 -27.06 9.39 17.36
CA ALA A 524 -26.61 10.65 17.92
C ALA A 524 -25.86 10.47 19.24
N ALA A 525 -26.27 9.51 20.08
CA ALA A 525 -25.57 9.16 21.31
C ALA A 525 -24.16 8.62 21.05
N VAL A 526 -23.99 7.70 20.10
CA VAL A 526 -22.65 7.19 19.71
C VAL A 526 -21.77 8.31 19.15
N ARG A 527 -22.33 9.24 18.37
CA ARG A 527 -21.58 10.41 17.87
C ARG A 527 -21.15 11.35 19.00
N ALA A 528 -21.99 11.56 19.99
CA ALA A 528 -21.66 12.36 21.17
C ALA A 528 -20.60 11.68 22.04
N GLU A 529 -20.66 10.35 22.18
CA GLU A 529 -19.65 9.55 22.86
C GLU A 529 -18.29 9.66 22.15
N LEU A 530 -18.26 9.50 20.81
CA LEU A 530 -17.05 9.69 20.01
C LEU A 530 -16.47 11.11 20.19
N ALA A 531 -17.32 12.15 20.20
CA ALA A 531 -16.85 13.52 20.40
C ALA A 531 -16.11 13.68 21.75
N GLN A 532 -16.65 13.11 22.83
CA GLN A 532 -16.00 13.10 24.15
C GLN A 532 -14.73 12.22 24.17
N ALA A 533 -14.77 11.04 23.54
CA ALA A 533 -13.67 10.10 23.48
C ALA A 533 -12.44 10.68 22.75
N ARG A 534 -12.66 11.45 21.68
CA ARG A 534 -11.59 12.12 20.92
C ARG A 534 -10.75 13.07 21.78
N GLU A 535 -11.37 13.74 22.74
CA GLU A 535 -10.70 14.67 23.65
C GLU A 535 -9.95 13.94 24.78
N ARG A 536 -10.47 12.80 25.23
CA ARG A 536 -10.00 12.13 26.48
C ARG A 536 -9.05 10.95 26.26
N SER A 537 -9.16 10.23 25.15
CA SER A 537 -8.49 8.94 24.90
C SER A 537 -7.00 9.01 24.57
N GLY A 538 -6.52 10.19 24.18
CA GLY A 538 -5.16 10.37 23.67
C GLY A 538 -4.92 9.79 22.26
N LEU A 539 -5.92 9.25 21.55
CA LEU A 539 -5.73 8.73 20.18
C LEU A 539 -5.12 9.81 19.24
N PHE A 540 -5.56 11.06 19.42
CA PHE A 540 -5.13 12.23 18.62
C PHE A 540 -4.10 13.12 19.34
N ASP A 541 -3.49 12.64 20.43
CA ASP A 541 -2.42 13.35 21.15
C ASP A 541 -1.06 12.96 20.55
N MET A 542 -0.60 13.76 19.57
CA MET A 542 0.66 13.52 18.87
C MET A 542 1.90 13.91 19.68
N GLU A 543 1.77 14.76 20.69
CA GLU A 543 2.88 15.07 21.59
C GLU A 543 3.18 13.86 22.48
N ALA A 544 2.15 13.28 23.11
CA ALA A 544 2.34 12.09 23.92
C ALA A 544 2.78 10.89 23.07
N PHE A 545 2.25 10.74 21.85
CA PHE A 545 2.74 9.74 20.89
C PHE A 545 4.24 9.94 20.61
N ALA A 546 4.67 11.18 20.31
CA ALA A 546 6.08 11.49 20.05
C ALA A 546 6.98 11.09 21.23
N ARG A 547 6.60 11.45 22.47
CA ARG A 547 7.38 11.08 23.66
C ARG A 547 7.49 9.57 23.83
N GLU A 548 6.42 8.82 23.61
CA GLU A 548 6.41 7.36 23.76
C GLU A 548 7.23 6.66 22.68
N LEU A 549 7.10 7.09 21.41
CA LEU A 549 7.90 6.55 20.33
C LEU A 549 9.38 6.91 20.52
N SER A 550 9.69 8.16 20.90
CA SER A 550 11.05 8.56 21.26
C SER A 550 11.64 7.68 22.37
N ALA A 551 10.89 7.45 23.46
CA ALA A 551 11.33 6.61 24.56
C ALA A 551 11.59 5.16 24.12
N LEU A 552 10.70 4.60 23.29
CA LEU A 552 10.85 3.27 22.71
C LEU A 552 12.13 3.16 21.85
N LEU A 553 12.40 4.15 21.01
CA LEU A 553 13.60 4.16 20.16
C LEU A 553 14.89 4.31 20.96
N GLN A 554 14.86 5.17 21.98
CA GLN A 554 15.98 5.33 22.91
C GLN A 554 16.24 4.03 23.69
N GLN A 555 15.19 3.35 24.15
CA GLN A 555 15.34 2.04 24.81
C GLN A 555 15.96 1.01 23.86
N LEU A 556 15.43 0.89 22.65
CA LEU A 556 15.96 -0.03 21.64
C LEU A 556 17.44 0.26 21.33
N ALA A 557 17.80 1.53 21.22
CA ALA A 557 19.19 1.93 20.99
C ALA A 557 20.10 1.60 22.19
N ARG A 558 19.63 1.76 23.44
CA ARG A 558 20.38 1.37 24.66
C ARG A 558 20.65 -0.13 24.70
N GLU A 559 19.67 -0.95 24.31
CA GLU A 559 19.85 -2.41 24.17
C GLU A 559 20.96 -2.77 23.16
N GLN A 560 21.30 -1.85 22.26
CA GLN A 560 22.32 -2.00 21.21
C GLN A 560 23.59 -1.17 21.47
N GLY A 561 23.77 -0.66 22.71
CA GLY A 561 25.00 -0.02 23.15
C GLY A 561 25.02 1.51 23.14
N TRP A 562 23.89 2.17 22.85
CA TRP A 562 23.79 3.63 23.01
C TRP A 562 23.81 4.04 24.49
N GLN A 563 24.69 4.96 24.86
CA GLN A 563 24.91 5.43 26.24
C GLN A 563 24.21 6.77 26.52
N GLY A 564 23.47 7.33 25.56
CA GLY A 564 22.77 8.60 25.69
C GLY A 564 23.49 9.77 25.01
N LEU A 565 23.01 10.98 25.32
CA LEU A 565 23.63 12.21 24.86
C LEU A 565 25.04 12.38 25.46
N ASP A 566 25.87 13.16 24.78
CA ASP A 566 27.14 13.61 25.35
C ASP A 566 26.83 14.43 26.60
N THR A 567 27.32 13.99 27.76
CA THR A 567 27.25 14.80 28.98
C THR A 567 28.14 16.02 28.76
N PRO A 568 27.66 17.25 29.03
CA PRO A 568 28.49 18.45 28.87
C PRO A 568 29.74 18.43 29.74
#